data_AF-K5DAC8-F1
#
_entry.id   AF-K5DAC8-F1
#
_cell.length_a   1.000
_cell.length_b   1.000
_cell.length_c   1.000
_cell.angle_alpha   90.00
_cell.angle_beta   90.00
_cell.angle_gamma   90.00
#
_symmetry.space_group_name_H-M   'P 1'
#
loop_
_entity.id
_entity.type
_entity.pdbx_description
1 polymer ?
#
loop_
_entity_poly.entity_id
_entity_poly.type
_entity_poly.pdbx_seq_one_letter_code
_entity_poly.pdbx_strand_id
1 'polypeptide(L)'
;MRNPEMTKIRDRKMVETFYHLYDKKRIRLEDVLLRMSHDLFFLDQNYIYKRIFYISENLSYYEQLKEGKKPDSKKNDTNQLSLGF
;
A
#
# COMPACT_ATOMS: atom_id res chain seq x y z
N MET A 1 17.56 -0.72 -16.80
CA MET A 1 17.37 -1.69 -15.69
C MET A 1 16.35 -1.11 -14.71
N ARG A 2 15.40 -1.91 -14.21
CA ARG A 2 14.36 -1.43 -13.28
C ARG A 2 14.98 -1.15 -11.91
N ASN A 3 14.79 0.05 -11.36
CA ASN A 3 15.35 0.40 -10.05
C ASN A 3 14.62 -0.38 -8.94
N PRO A 4 15.30 -1.29 -8.21
CA PRO A 4 14.68 -2.11 -7.18
C PRO A 4 14.13 -1.28 -6.01
N GLU A 5 14.76 -0.16 -5.68
CA GLU A 5 14.36 0.70 -4.55
C GLU A 5 13.01 1.38 -4.80
N MET A 6 12.77 1.85 -6.03
CA MET A 6 11.47 2.43 -6.41
C MET A 6 10.33 1.43 -6.29
N THR A 7 10.62 0.14 -6.54
CA THR A 7 9.64 -0.94 -6.43
C THR A 7 9.29 -1.20 -4.97
N LYS A 8 10.29 -1.19 -4.07
CA LYS A 8 10.07 -1.32 -2.62
C LYS A 8 9.29 -0.14 -2.04
N ILE A 9 9.59 1.09 -2.45
CA ILE A 9 8.88 2.28 -1.98
C ILE A 9 7.39 2.21 -2.36
N ARG A 10 7.09 1.81 -3.60
CA ARG A 10 5.71 1.63 -4.06
C ARG A 10 4.98 0.55 -3.26
N ASP A 11 5.64 -0.59 -3.04
CA ASP A 11 5.06 -1.69 -2.28
C ASP A 11 4.78 -1.31 -0.82
N ARG A 12 5.68 -0.59 -0.16
CA ARG A 12 5.44 -0.06 1.19
C ARG A 12 4.21 0.83 1.23
N LYS A 13 4.08 1.79 0.30
CA LYS A 13 2.88 2.63 0.18
C LYS A 13 1.62 1.81 -0.06
N MET A 14 1.71 0.75 -0.86
CA MET A 14 0.60 -0.15 -1.15
C MET A 14 0.12 -0.86 0.13
N VAL A 15 1.05 -1.42 0.92
CA VAL A 15 0.75 -2.08 2.20
C VAL A 15 0.15 -1.11 3.21
N GLU A 16 0.73 0.09 3.37
CA GLU A 16 0.23 1.12 4.29
C GLU A 16 -1.19 1.58 3.94
N THR A 17 -1.43 1.80 2.64
CA THR A 17 -2.74 2.21 2.13
C THR A 17 -3.78 1.12 2.38
N PHE A 18 -3.43 -0.14 2.09
CA PHE A 18 -4.29 -1.28 2.35
C PHE A 18 -4.65 -1.38 3.83
N TYR A 19 -3.65 -1.36 4.71
CA TYR A 19 -3.86 -1.40 6.16
C TYR A 19 -4.76 -0.25 6.64
N HIS A 20 -4.57 0.97 6.13
CA HIS A 20 -5.40 2.10 6.53
C HIS A 20 -6.87 1.94 6.07
N LEU A 21 -7.10 1.46 4.85
CA LEU A 21 -8.46 1.30 4.32
C LEU A 21 -9.18 0.08 4.92
N TYR A 22 -8.49 -1.06 5.01
CA TYR A 22 -9.06 -2.32 5.47
C TYR A 22 -9.10 -2.41 7.00
N ASP A 23 -7.95 -2.30 7.68
CA ASP A 23 -7.89 -2.51 9.13
C ASP A 23 -8.37 -1.29 9.93
N LYS A 24 -7.99 -0.07 9.54
CA LYS A 24 -8.39 1.13 10.29
C LYS A 24 -9.79 1.63 9.93
N LYS A 25 -10.10 1.76 8.64
CA LYS A 25 -11.41 2.24 8.18
C LYS A 25 -12.47 1.15 8.06
N ARG A 26 -12.10 -0.13 8.22
CA ARG A 26 -13.01 -1.28 8.18
C ARG A 26 -13.83 -1.36 6.89
N ILE A 27 -13.22 -0.97 5.77
CA ILE A 27 -13.82 -1.10 4.43
C ILE A 27 -13.70 -2.57 3.99
N ARG A 28 -14.66 -3.09 3.22
CA ARG A 28 -14.63 -4.46 2.68
C ARG A 28 -13.42 -4.68 1.78
N LEU A 29 -12.88 -5.89 1.77
CA LEU A 29 -11.67 -6.23 1.03
C LEU A 29 -11.79 -5.88 -0.46
N GLU A 30 -12.91 -6.26 -1.08
CA GLU A 30 -13.20 -6.05 -2.49
C GLU A 30 -13.21 -4.55 -2.83
N ASP A 31 -13.86 -3.74 -1.99
CA ASP A 31 -13.93 -2.28 -2.16
C ASP A 31 -12.54 -1.63 -1.98
N VAL A 32 -11.73 -2.13 -1.05
CA VAL A 32 -10.35 -1.66 -0.85
C VAL A 32 -9.50 -1.96 -2.08
N LEU A 33 -9.53 -3.20 -2.58
CA LEU A 33 -8.75 -3.59 -3.75
C LEU A 33 -9.21 -2.86 -5.00
N LEU A 34 -10.53 -2.69 -5.19
CA LEU A 34 -11.10 -1.91 -6.30
C LEU A 34 -10.62 -0.46 -6.24
N ARG A 35 -10.70 0.19 -5.08
CA ARG A 35 -10.24 1.58 -4.89
C ARG A 35 -8.73 1.72 -5.10
N MET A 36 -7.93 0.81 -4.57
CA MET A 36 -6.48 0.81 -4.79
C MET A 36 -6.13 0.60 -6.25
N SER A 37 -6.91 -0.24 -6.95
CA SER A 37 -6.74 -0.53 -8.37
C SER A 37 -7.12 0.66 -9.26
N HIS A 38 -8.28 1.28 -9.04
CA HIS A 38 -8.81 2.32 -9.93
C HIS A 38 -8.34 3.74 -9.59
N ASP A 39 -8.18 4.08 -8.32
CA ASP A 39 -8.01 5.49 -7.91
C ASP A 39 -6.57 5.82 -7.47
N LEU A 40 -5.81 4.83 -7.00
CA LEU A 40 -4.54 5.08 -6.29
C LEU A 40 -3.31 4.55 -7.02
N PHE A 41 -3.31 3.28 -7.43
CA PHE A 41 -2.12 2.62 -7.97
C PHE A 41 -2.23 2.27 -9.45
N PHE A 42 -3.45 2.23 -10.03
CA PHE A 42 -3.68 1.89 -11.44
C PHE A 42 -3.08 0.52 -11.81
N LEU A 43 -3.22 -0.44 -10.89
CA LEU A 43 -2.74 -1.82 -11.03
C LEU A 43 -3.90 -2.78 -10.86
N ASP A 44 -3.80 -3.96 -11.48
CA ASP A 44 -4.79 -5.02 -11.31
C ASP A 44 -4.99 -5.42 -9.83
N GLN A 45 -6.23 -5.74 -9.46
CA GLN A 45 -6.59 -6.09 -8.08
C GLN A 45 -5.87 -7.35 -7.60
N ASN A 46 -5.80 -8.40 -8.43
CA ASN A 46 -5.11 -9.64 -8.11
C ASN A 46 -3.59 -9.42 -8.00
N TYR A 47 -3.03 -8.55 -8.84
CA TYR A 47 -1.65 -8.12 -8.70
C TYR A 47 -1.40 -7.43 -7.35
N ILE A 48 -2.22 -6.45 -6.96
CA ILE A 48 -2.12 -5.75 -5.66
C ILE A 48 -2.20 -6.76 -4.51
N TYR A 49 -3.19 -7.66 -4.55
CA TYR A 49 -3.38 -8.69 -3.53
C TYR A 49 -2.13 -9.58 -3.38
N LYS A 50 -1.58 -10.07 -4.50
CA LYS A 50 -0.34 -10.86 -4.49
C LYS A 50 0.86 -10.06 -3.97
N ARG A 51 0.98 -8.77 -4.31
CA ARG A 51 2.08 -7.93 -3.81
C ARG A 51 2.02 -7.78 -2.30
N ILE A 52 0.84 -7.64 -1.72
CA ILE A 52 0.69 -7.47 -0.27
C ILE A 52 0.92 -8.79 0.46
N PHE A 53 0.26 -9.88 0.03
CA PHE A 53 0.17 -11.11 0.83
C PHE A 53 1.11 -12.24 0.40
N TYR A 54 1.65 -12.24 -0.82
CA TYR A 54 2.52 -13.32 -1.33
C TYR A 54 4.00 -12.94 -1.38
N ILE A 55 4.34 -11.69 -1.07
CA ILE A 55 5.72 -11.25 -0.87
C ILE A 55 6.00 -11.20 0.63
N SER A 56 6.93 -12.03 1.10
CA SER A 56 7.25 -12.17 2.53
C SER A 56 7.62 -10.85 3.21
N GLU A 57 8.40 -9.99 2.54
CA GLU A 57 8.78 -8.67 3.07
C GLU A 57 7.56 -7.77 3.29
N ASN A 58 6.63 -7.75 2.33
CA ASN A 58 5.43 -6.92 2.40
C ASN A 58 4.42 -7.45 3.43
N LEU A 59 4.25 -8.77 3.48
CA LEU A 59 3.39 -9.43 4.47
C LEU A 59 3.90 -9.17 5.88
N SER A 60 5.21 -9.33 6.11
CA SER A 60 5.82 -9.04 7.41
C SER A 60 5.63 -7.58 7.82
N TYR A 61 5.76 -6.64 6.86
CA TYR A 61 5.49 -5.23 7.13
C TYR A 61 4.02 -4.97 7.48
N TYR A 62 3.09 -5.61 6.77
CA TYR A 62 1.66 -5.53 7.07
C TYR A 62 1.33 -6.03 8.49
N GLU A 63 1.91 -7.16 8.91
CA GLU A 63 1.73 -7.71 10.25
C GLU A 63 2.28 -6.76 11.33
N GLN A 64 3.45 -6.15 11.12
CA GLN A 64 4.01 -5.15 12.04
C GLN A 64 3.07 -3.95 12.23
N LEU A 65 2.42 -3.48 11.16
CA LEU A 65 1.42 -2.41 11.24
C LEU A 65 0.20 -2.82 12.09
N LYS A 66 -0.23 -4.08 12.02
CA LYS A 66 -1.33 -4.61 12.83
C LYS A 66 -0.97 -4.74 14.31
N GLU A 67 0.27 -5.13 14.60
CA GLU A 67 0.80 -5.23 15.97
C GLU A 67 0.99 -3.86 16.65
N GLY A 68 0.79 -2.76 15.90
CA GLY A 68 0.97 -1.40 16.43
C GLY A 68 2.44 -0.99 16.57
N LYS A 69 3.37 -1.78 16.02
CA LYS A 69 4.78 -1.38 15.88
C LYS A 69 4.85 -0.33 14.79
N LYS A 70 4.90 0.95 15.19
CA LYS A 70 5.16 2.04 14.25
C LYS A 70 6.53 1.79 13.61
N PRO A 71 6.63 1.70 12.27
CA PRO A 71 7.91 1.88 11.62
C PRO A 71 8.34 3.33 11.85
N ASP A 72 9.60 3.54 12.21
CA ASP A 72 10.18 4.87 12.42
C ASP A 72 9.84 5.77 11.24
N SER A 73 8.92 6.70 11.48
CA SER A 73 8.44 7.64 10.47
C SER A 73 9.56 8.63 10.15
N LYS A 74 10.41 8.29 9.18
CA LYS A 74 11.12 9.33 8.43
C LYS A 74 10.09 10.09 7.62
N LYS A 75 9.68 11.25 8.16
CA LYS A 75 8.92 12.29 7.47
C LYS A 75 9.57 12.55 6.11
N ASN A 76 8.87 12.22 5.03
CA ASN A 76 9.11 12.82 3.72
C ASN A 76 7.80 13.49 3.30
N ASP A 77 7.63 14.72 3.79
CA ASP A 77 6.74 15.71 3.21
C ASP A 77 7.23 16.00 1.78
N THR A 78 6.56 15.48 0.75
CA THR A 78 6.62 16.08 -0.59
C THR A 78 5.36 15.77 -1.40
N ASN A 79 4.45 16.74 -1.37
CA ASN A 79 3.59 17.25 -2.44
C ASN A 79 2.73 16.27 -3.26
N GLN A 80 1.44 16.30 -2.90
CA GLN A 80 0.29 16.55 -3.77
C GLN A 80 0.54 16.39 -5.29
N LEU A 81 0.00 15.31 -5.86
CA LEU A 81 -0.41 15.27 -7.27
C LEU A 81 -1.92 15.36 -7.31
N SER A 82 -2.45 16.58 -7.37
CA SER A 82 -3.82 16.81 -7.84
C SER A 82 -3.81 16.76 -9.36
N LEU A 83 -4.40 15.72 -9.95
CA LEU A 83 -4.87 15.76 -11.33
C LEU A 83 -6.29 16.35 -11.29
N GLY A 84 -6.39 17.63 -11.62
CA GLY A 84 -7.66 18.27 -11.93
C GLY A 84 -8.15 17.79 -13.31
N PHE A 85 -9.44 17.49 -13.38
CA PHE A 85 -10.20 17.48 -14.63
C PHE A 85 -10.98 18.79 -14.72
#